data_AF-A0A9D3WFD5-F1
#
_entry.id   AF-A0A9D3WFD5-F1
#
_cell.length_a   1.000
_cell.length_b   1.000
_cell.length_c   1.000
_cell.angle_alpha   90.00
_cell.angle_beta   90.00
_cell.angle_gamma   90.00
#
_symmetry.space_group_name_H-M   'P 1'
#
loop_
_entity.id
_entity.type
_entity.pdbx_description
1 polymer ?
#
loop_
_entity_poly.entity_id
_entity_poly.type
_entity_poly.pdbx_seq_one_letter_code
_entity_poly.pdbx_strand_id
1 'polypeptide(L)'
;MIVIVDNATLNDIAMSFLKKKYNLTVVVEGKYLHMRCITHIINVIVNDGLNEMNDLVARVRGAVKYIRQCPSRLAKFKERVKDAHIESKSFLCLDVSTRSNSTYLMLEQAQKFERSFEAFDSVDLYYKGELLMGDGVSN
;
A
#
# COMPACT_ATOMS: atom_id res chain seq x y z
N MET A 1 35.92 -4.06 -19.61
CA MET A 1 34.80 -4.91 -20.03
C MET A 1 33.64 -4.66 -19.08
N ILE A 2 32.54 -4.09 -19.56
CA ILE A 2 31.31 -3.87 -18.79
C ILE A 2 30.37 -5.01 -19.15
N VAL A 3 29.91 -5.76 -18.15
CA VAL A 3 28.99 -6.88 -18.33
C VAL A 3 27.65 -6.45 -17.73
N ILE A 4 26.62 -6.34 -18.56
CA ILE A 4 25.26 -6.02 -18.13
C ILE A 4 24.52 -7.35 -18.05
N VAL A 5 24.07 -7.71 -16.86
CA VAL A 5 23.31 -8.93 -16.59
C VAL A 5 21.96 -8.56 -15.97
N ASP A 6 20.93 -9.34 -16.27
CA ASP A 6 19.65 -9.28 -15.58
C ASP A 6 19.78 -9.86 -14.16
N ASN A 7 18.81 -9.57 -13.29
CA ASN A 7 18.86 -9.96 -11.87
C ASN A 7 18.35 -11.39 -11.67
N ALA A 8 19.01 -12.35 -12.32
CA ALA A 8 18.79 -13.78 -12.14
C ALA A 8 19.90 -14.36 -11.25
N THR A 9 19.56 -15.24 -10.31
CA THR A 9 20.54 -15.91 -9.43
C THR A 9 21.62 -16.67 -10.20
N LEU A 10 21.31 -17.15 -11.40
CA LEU A 10 22.28 -17.76 -12.32
C LEU A 10 23.36 -16.76 -12.79
N ASN A 11 23.03 -15.47 -12.88
CA ASN A 11 23.98 -14.44 -13.27
C ASN A 11 24.93 -14.07 -12.14
N ASP A 12 24.51 -14.16 -10.88
CA ASP A 12 25.42 -14.02 -9.74
C ASP A 12 26.50 -15.11 -9.77
N ILE A 13 26.08 -16.35 -10.09
CA ILE A 13 27.00 -17.48 -10.27
C ILE A 13 27.92 -17.25 -11.48
N ALA A 14 27.38 -16.85 -12.63
CA ALA A 14 28.17 -16.56 -13.83
C ALA A 14 29.18 -15.42 -13.59
N MET A 15 28.78 -14.37 -12.87
CA MET A 15 29.66 -13.28 -12.48
C MET A 15 30.74 -13.72 -11.50
N SER A 16 30.43 -14.63 -10.56
CA SER A 16 31.44 -15.21 -9.67
C SER A 16 32.50 -16.02 -10.45
N PHE A 17 32.07 -16.78 -11.47
CA PHE A 17 32.97 -17.50 -12.37
C PHE A 17 33.83 -16.56 -13.21
N LEU A 18 33.24 -15.51 -13.80
CA LEU A 18 33.97 -14.52 -14.59
C LEU A 18 35.00 -13.76 -13.75
N LYS A 19 34.63 -13.35 -12.52
CA LYS A 19 35.55 -12.72 -11.57
C LYS A 19 36.77 -13.60 -11.29
N LYS A 20 36.55 -14.89 -11.05
CA LYS A 20 37.59 -15.88 -10.76
C LYS A 20 38.46 -16.21 -11.97
N LYS A 21 37.86 -16.38 -13.16
CA LYS A 21 38.57 -16.76 -14.38
C LYS A 21 39.51 -15.68 -14.91
N TYR A 22 39.15 -14.42 -14.74
CA TYR A 22 39.89 -13.29 -15.31
C TYR A 22 40.61 -12.41 -14.27
N ASN A 23 40.66 -12.82 -12.99
CA ASN A 23 41.23 -12.03 -11.87
C ASN A 23 40.78 -10.55 -11.89
N LEU A 24 39.51 -10.31 -12.27
CA LEU A 24 38.95 -8.98 -12.50
C LEU A 24 38.84 -8.12 -11.23
N THR A 25 39.07 -8.72 -10.05
CA THR A 25 39.22 -8.03 -8.77
C THR A 25 40.43 -7.10 -8.73
N VAL A 26 41.50 -7.39 -9.47
CA VAL A 26 42.76 -6.63 -9.43
C VAL A 26 42.76 -5.43 -10.39
N VAL A 27 42.02 -5.52 -11.50
CA VAL A 27 42.12 -4.54 -12.61
C VAL A 27 41.11 -3.38 -12.48
N VAL A 28 39.98 -3.56 -11.79
CA VAL A 28 38.91 -2.53 -11.73
C VAL A 28 38.16 -2.53 -10.39
N GLU A 29 38.83 -2.67 -9.23
CA GLU A 29 38.25 -2.50 -7.86
C GLU A 29 36.83 -3.07 -7.60
N GLY A 30 36.33 -4.02 -8.41
CA GLY A 30 34.94 -4.45 -8.42
C GLY A 30 33.87 -3.39 -8.75
N LYS A 31 34.19 -2.09 -8.87
CA LYS A 31 33.23 -0.97 -8.79
C LYS A 31 32.18 -0.90 -9.89
N TYR A 32 32.42 -1.52 -11.06
CA TYR A 32 31.53 -1.43 -12.23
C TYR A 32 31.12 -2.80 -12.82
N LEU A 33 31.37 -3.90 -12.09
CA LEU A 33 31.06 -5.24 -12.59
C LEU A 33 29.58 -5.61 -12.50
N HIS A 34 28.78 -4.88 -11.73
CA HIS A 34 27.35 -5.17 -11.57
C HIS A 34 26.56 -3.86 -11.48
N MET A 35 26.02 -3.42 -12.61
CA MET A 35 25.11 -2.28 -12.68
C MET A 35 23.68 -2.84 -12.76
N ARG A 36 22.78 -2.40 -11.86
CA ARG A 36 21.38 -2.83 -11.90
C ARG A 36 20.76 -2.37 -13.23
N CYS A 37 20.13 -3.29 -13.96
CA CYS A 37 19.39 -2.95 -15.16
C CYS A 37 18.25 -1.98 -14.83
N ILE A 38 17.97 -1.03 -15.73
CA ILE A 38 16.87 -0.06 -15.56
C ILE A 38 15.53 -0.76 -15.32
N THR A 39 15.31 -1.92 -15.93
CA THR A 39 14.13 -2.77 -15.70
C THR A 39 14.00 -3.21 -14.25
N HIS A 40 15.11 -3.52 -13.58
CA HIS A 40 15.09 -3.89 -12.16
C HIS A 40 14.81 -2.68 -11.27
N ILE A 41 15.37 -1.51 -11.58
CA ILE A 41 15.07 -0.27 -10.84
C ILE A 41 13.58 0.07 -10.98
N ILE A 42 13.04 -0.01 -12.19
CA ILE A 42 11.60 0.19 -12.45
C ILE A 42 10.78 -0.85 -11.68
N ASN A 43 11.16 -2.13 -11.69
CA ASN A 43 10.44 -3.16 -10.95
C ASN A 43 10.42 -2.89 -9.44
N VAL A 44 11.53 -2.42 -8.86
CA VAL A 44 11.57 -2.05 -7.44
C VAL A 44 10.62 -0.87 -7.17
N ILE A 45 10.67 0.20 -7.97
CA ILE A 45 9.81 1.38 -7.78
C ILE A 45 8.32 1.02 -7.95
N VAL A 46 7.99 0.23 -8.97
CA VAL A 46 6.60 -0.20 -9.22
C VAL A 46 6.08 -1.06 -8.08
N ASN A 47 6.87 -2.03 -7.61
CA ASN A 47 6.43 -2.89 -6.50
C ASN A 47 6.27 -2.10 -5.20
N ASP A 48 7.17 -1.17 -4.92
CA ASP A 48 7.08 -0.30 -3.74
C ASP A 48 5.80 0.55 -3.79
N GLY A 49 5.53 1.21 -4.92
CA GLY A 49 4.31 1.99 -5.11
C GLY A 49 3.03 1.14 -5.03
N LEU A 50 3.04 -0.08 -5.56
CA LEU A 50 1.90 -1.00 -5.44
C LEU A 50 1.66 -1.43 -3.98
N ASN A 51 2.72 -1.64 -3.21
CA ASN A 51 2.61 -1.97 -1.78
C ASN A 51 2.03 -0.80 -0.99
N GLU A 52 2.54 0.42 -1.19
CA GLU A 52 2.02 1.62 -0.54
C GLU A 52 0.53 1.83 -0.85
N MET A 53 0.13 1.63 -2.11
CA MET A 53 -1.29 1.69 -2.50
C MET A 53 -2.14 0.65 -1.77
N ASN A 54 -1.64 -0.58 -1.60
CA ASN A 54 -2.35 -1.63 -0.88
C ASN A 54 -2.55 -1.26 0.60
N ASP A 55 -1.53 -0.68 1.24
CA ASP A 55 -1.58 -0.26 2.63
C ASP A 55 -2.58 0.90 2.83
N LEU A 56 -2.58 1.88 1.92
CA LEU A 56 -3.56 2.97 1.93
C LEU A 56 -4.99 2.44 1.78
N VAL A 57 -5.21 1.52 0.85
CA VAL A 57 -6.52 0.87 0.67
C VAL A 57 -6.92 0.08 1.92
N ALA A 58 -5.99 -0.63 2.57
CA ALA A 58 -6.24 -1.37 3.80
C ALA A 58 -6.65 -0.44 4.96
N ARG A 59 -6.01 0.73 5.09
CA ARG A 59 -6.38 1.74 6.09
C ARG A 59 -7.78 2.28 5.89
N VAL A 60 -8.15 2.65 4.66
CA VAL A 60 -9.52 3.09 4.34
C VAL A 60 -10.53 1.98 4.61
N ARG A 61 -10.20 0.74 4.25
CA ARG A 61 -11.03 -0.43 4.55
C ARG A 61 -11.22 -0.60 6.06
N GLY A 62 -10.16 -0.46 6.85
CA GLY A 62 -10.20 -0.50 8.31
C GLY A 62 -11.12 0.57 8.90
N ALA A 63 -10.99 1.81 8.44
CA ALA A 63 -11.86 2.93 8.82
C ALA A 63 -13.34 2.65 8.56
N VAL A 64 -13.65 2.22 7.34
CA VAL A 64 -15.02 1.89 6.93
C VAL A 64 -15.57 0.72 7.75
N LYS A 65 -14.76 -0.32 7.97
CA LYS A 65 -15.12 -1.50 8.76
C LYS A 65 -15.42 -1.12 10.21
N TYR A 66 -14.55 -0.35 10.86
CA TYR A 66 -14.69 0.11 12.24
C TYR A 66 -16.06 0.76 12.48
N ILE A 67 -16.41 1.73 11.63
CA ILE A 67 -17.65 2.50 11.79
C ILE A 67 -18.86 1.63 11.53
N ARG A 68 -18.82 0.78 10.49
CA ARG A 68 -19.95 -0.05 10.08
C ARG A 68 -20.21 -1.23 11.00
N GLN A 69 -19.20 -1.74 11.71
CA GLN A 69 -19.32 -2.92 12.56
C GLN A 69 -20.21 -2.70 13.78
N CYS A 70 -20.41 -1.45 14.21
CA CYS A 70 -21.24 -1.14 15.37
C CYS A 70 -22.30 -0.07 15.05
N PRO A 71 -23.60 -0.33 15.33
CA PRO A 71 -24.66 0.62 15.07
C PRO A 71 -24.48 1.97 15.77
N SER A 72 -23.92 1.99 16.99
CA SER A 72 -23.70 3.24 17.73
C SER A 72 -22.57 4.07 17.13
N ARG A 73 -21.47 3.43 16.66
CA ARG A 73 -20.39 4.09 15.92
C ARG A 73 -20.91 4.68 14.60
N LEU A 74 -21.71 3.91 13.86
CA LEU A 74 -22.37 4.38 12.64
C LEU A 74 -23.32 5.55 12.89
N ALA A 75 -24.08 5.55 13.98
CA ALA A 75 -24.96 6.65 14.35
C ALA A 75 -24.18 7.94 14.64
N LYS A 76 -23.14 7.86 15.48
CA LYS A 76 -22.23 8.98 15.76
C LYS A 76 -21.55 9.50 14.49
N PHE A 77 -21.15 8.61 13.58
CA PHE A 77 -20.57 9.03 12.30
C PHE A 77 -21.58 9.80 11.44
N LYS A 78 -22.84 9.33 11.37
CA LYS A 78 -23.90 10.06 10.66
C LYS A 78 -24.17 11.45 11.24
N GLU A 79 -24.00 11.64 12.54
CA GLU A 79 -24.04 12.97 13.15
C GLU A 79 -22.89 13.85 12.62
N ARG A 80 -21.67 13.32 12.52
CA ARG A 80 -20.53 14.04 11.94
C ARG A 80 -20.68 14.34 10.45
N VAL A 81 -21.35 13.47 9.70
CA VAL A 81 -21.72 13.76 8.30
C VAL A 81 -22.67 14.95 8.21
N LYS A 82 -23.65 15.04 9.12
CA LYS A 82 -24.55 16.20 9.21
C LYS A 82 -23.82 17.47 9.62
N ASP A 83 -22.97 17.40 10.65
CA ASP A 83 -22.18 18.54 11.14
C ASP A 83 -21.23 19.08 10.04
N ALA A 84 -20.68 18.18 9.22
CA ALA A 84 -19.84 18.53 8.06
C ALA A 84 -20.64 19.09 6.87
N HIS A 85 -21.97 19.21 6.97
CA HIS A 85 -22.88 19.69 5.92
C HIS A 85 -22.73 18.93 4.60
N ILE A 86 -22.46 17.62 4.68
CA ILE A 86 -22.30 16.78 3.49
C ILE A 86 -23.69 16.34 3.04
N GLU A 87 -24.22 17.00 2.01
CA GLU A 87 -25.49 16.64 1.36
C GLU A 87 -25.33 15.44 0.41
N SER A 88 -24.85 14.31 0.94
CA SER A 88 -24.76 13.07 0.16
C SER A 88 -25.84 12.08 0.59
N LYS A 89 -26.59 11.55 -0.38
CA LYS A 89 -27.47 10.39 -0.17
C LYS A 89 -26.70 9.07 -0.09
N SER A 90 -25.38 9.11 -0.24
CA SER A 90 -24.57 7.90 -0.27
C SER A 90 -24.29 7.36 1.12
N PHE A 91 -23.88 6.09 1.18
CA PHE A 91 -23.55 5.40 2.41
C PHE A 91 -22.14 4.83 2.31
N LEU A 92 -21.45 4.75 3.45
CA LEU A 92 -20.21 3.98 3.54
C LEU A 92 -20.47 2.55 3.07
N CYS A 93 -19.62 2.01 2.20
CA CYS A 93 -19.71 0.62 1.74
C CYS A 93 -18.35 -0.05 1.93
N LEU A 94 -18.35 -1.29 2.42
CA LEU A 94 -17.14 -2.10 2.48
C LEU A 94 -16.94 -2.78 1.12
N ASP A 95 -15.70 -2.89 0.68
CA ASP A 95 -15.35 -3.62 -0.53
C ASP A 95 -15.60 -5.13 -0.37
N VAL A 96 -15.66 -5.82 -1.50
CA VAL A 96 -15.95 -7.26 -1.60
C VAL A 96 -14.93 -7.84 -2.59
N SER A 97 -14.03 -8.68 -2.09
CA SER A 97 -12.89 -9.21 -2.86
C SER A 97 -13.27 -9.88 -4.18
N THR A 98 -14.46 -10.49 -4.25
CA THR A 98 -14.98 -11.17 -5.46
C THR A 98 -15.64 -10.24 -6.48
N ARG A 99 -15.75 -8.94 -6.19
CA ARG A 99 -16.41 -7.95 -7.06
C ARG A 99 -15.44 -6.85 -7.47
N SER A 100 -15.01 -6.87 -8.73
CA SER A 100 -13.91 -6.05 -9.26
C SER A 100 -14.03 -4.54 -9.04
N ASN A 101 -15.26 -4.00 -8.96
CA ASN A 101 -15.46 -2.55 -8.80
C ASN A 101 -15.69 -2.11 -7.34
N SER A 102 -15.72 -3.05 -6.40
CA SER A 102 -16.13 -2.76 -5.03
C SER A 102 -15.13 -1.90 -4.26
N THR A 103 -13.82 -2.11 -4.48
CA THR A 103 -12.75 -1.30 -3.89
C THR A 103 -12.85 0.14 -4.36
N TYR A 104 -13.01 0.35 -5.66
CA TYR A 104 -13.23 1.69 -6.23
C TYR A 104 -14.43 2.38 -5.58
N LEU A 105 -15.57 1.70 -5.47
CA LEU A 105 -16.76 2.27 -4.85
C LEU A 105 -16.54 2.61 -3.38
N MET A 106 -15.86 1.75 -2.61
CA MET A 106 -15.51 2.05 -1.21
C MET A 106 -14.67 3.32 -1.12
N LEU A 107 -13.63 3.45 -1.95
CA LEU A 107 -12.75 4.62 -1.96
C LEU A 107 -13.51 5.89 -2.39
N GLU A 108 -14.33 5.80 -3.44
CA GLU A 108 -15.15 6.92 -3.92
C GLU A 108 -16.13 7.42 -2.86
N GLN A 109 -16.74 6.51 -2.09
CA GLN A 109 -17.60 6.91 -0.98
C GLN A 109 -16.79 7.45 0.20
N ALA A 110 -15.68 6.81 0.55
CA ALA A 110 -14.84 7.25 1.66
C ALA A 110 -14.33 8.67 1.45
N GLN A 111 -13.92 9.01 0.22
CA GLN A 111 -13.49 10.35 -0.16
C GLN A 111 -14.59 11.40 0.05
N LYS A 112 -15.85 11.08 -0.25
CA LYS A 112 -16.99 12.00 -0.02
C LYS A 112 -17.19 12.33 1.46
N PHE A 113 -16.78 11.44 2.37
CA PHE A 113 -16.92 11.60 3.81
C PHE A 113 -15.60 11.92 4.53
N GLU A 114 -14.56 12.33 3.82
CA GLU A 114 -13.22 12.61 4.35
C GLU A 114 -13.26 13.48 5.63
N ARG A 115 -13.93 14.64 5.57
CA ARG A 115 -14.09 15.54 6.72
C ARG A 115 -14.81 14.89 7.90
N SER A 116 -15.74 13.98 7.64
CA SER A 116 -16.45 13.25 8.70
C SER A 116 -15.57 12.22 9.37
N PHE A 117 -14.67 11.56 8.61
CA PHE A 117 -13.67 10.67 9.17
C PHE A 117 -12.67 11.43 10.06
N GLU A 118 -12.17 12.57 9.60
CA GLU A 118 -11.29 13.44 10.39
C GLU A 118 -11.96 13.92 11.68
N ALA A 119 -13.24 14.32 11.62
CA ALA A 119 -13.98 14.71 12.80
C ALA A 119 -14.24 13.53 13.76
N PHE A 120 -14.42 12.32 13.23
CA PHE A 120 -14.73 11.13 14.02
C PHE A 120 -13.58 10.71 14.94
N ASP A 121 -12.33 11.03 14.59
CA ASP A 121 -11.15 10.86 15.46
C ASP A 121 -11.31 11.53 16.84
N SER A 122 -12.02 12.67 16.89
CA SER A 122 -12.26 13.39 18.15
C SER A 122 -13.39 12.81 19.00
N VAL A 123 -14.18 11.89 18.42
CA VAL A 123 -15.40 11.33 19.02
C VAL A 123 -15.13 10.00 19.71
N ASP A 124 -14.25 9.19 19.13
CA ASP A 124 -13.92 7.86 19.63
C ASP A 124 -12.41 7.69 19.67
N LEU A 125 -11.84 7.80 20.88
CA LEU A 125 -10.38 7.72 21.10
C LEU A 125 -9.81 6.36 20.70
N TYR A 126 -10.63 5.31 20.62
CA TYR A 126 -10.22 3.98 20.17
C TYR A 126 -10.13 3.88 18.65
N TYR A 127 -10.70 4.84 17.90
CA TYR A 127 -10.73 4.82 16.44
C TYR A 127 -9.32 4.88 15.85
N LYS A 128 -8.48 5.83 16.28
CA LYS A 128 -7.07 5.89 15.85
C LYS A 128 -6.28 4.64 16.25
N GLY A 129 -6.55 4.10 17.44
CA GLY A 129 -5.90 2.89 17.93
C GLY A 129 -6.16 1.69 17.01
N GLU A 130 -7.42 1.45 16.63
CA GLU A 130 -7.74 0.35 15.70
C GLU A 130 -7.23 0.59 14.27
N LEU A 131 -7.17 1.85 13.80
CA LEU A 131 -6.62 2.16 12.48
C LEU A 131 -5.12 1.87 12.35
N LEU A 132 -4.38 1.98 13.46
CA LEU A 132 -2.95 1.70 13.52
C LEU A 132 -2.64 0.23 13.85
N MET A 133 -3.59 -0.50 14.43
CA MET A 133 -3.47 -1.93 14.74
C MET A 133 -3.93 -2.84 13.59
N GLY A 134 -4.53 -2.27 12.54
CA GLY A 134 -5.13 -2.98 11.41
C GLY A 134 -4.15 -3.57 10.40
N ASP A 135 -2.90 -3.83 10.80
CA ASP A 135 -1.99 -4.69 10.02
C ASP A 135 -2.58 -6.10 9.96
N GLY A 136 -2.62 -6.65 8.75
CA GLY A 136 -3.47 -7.76 8.37
C GLY A 136 -3.39 -9.01 9.26
N VAL A 137 -4.55 -9.48 9.68
CA VAL A 137 -4.82 -10.91 9.85
C VAL A 137 -5.98 -11.27 8.93
N SER A 138 -5.61 -11.58 7.68
CA SER A 138 -6.34 -12.55 6.86
C SER A 138 -6.24 -13.92 7.53
N ASN A 139 -7.38 -14.46 7.96
CA ASN A 139 -7.64 -15.89 7.89
C ASN A 139 -8.34 -16.17 6.56
#